data_AF-A0A840G940-F1
#
_entry.id   AF-A0A840G940-F1
#
_cell.length_a   1.000
_cell.length_b   1.000
_cell.length_c   1.000
_cell.angle_alpha   90.00
_cell.angle_beta   90.00
_cell.angle_gamma   90.00
#
_symmetry.space_group_name_H-M   'P 1'
#
loop_
_entity.id
_entity.type
_entity.pdbx_description
1 polymer ?
#
loop_
_entity_poly.entity_id
_entity_poly.type
_entity_poly.pdbx_seq_one_letter_code
_entity_poly.pdbx_strand_id
1 'polypeptide(L)' 'MTPIQIVNHYGVIRRLVLAVAICMTWEVSRWSMAYATGNAARPGLETAAVLAAVQAPITLFAGSVFRAYLASRSAA' A
#
# COMPACT_ATOMS: atom_id res chain seq x y z
N MET A 1 17.15 14.55 -25.66
CA MET A 1 17.14 13.37 -24.78
C MET A 1 16.64 12.18 -25.60
N THR A 2 17.40 11.08 -25.67
CA THR A 2 17.06 9.92 -26.51
C THR A 2 15.91 9.10 -25.88
N PRO A 3 15.06 8.44 -26.70
CA PRO A 3 13.85 7.74 -26.23
C PRO A 3 14.11 6.66 -25.16
N ILE A 4 15.31 6.09 -25.13
CA ILE A 4 15.74 5.08 -24.14
C ILE A 4 15.81 5.67 -22.72
N GLN A 5 16.21 6.93 -22.56
CA GLN A 5 16.32 7.58 -21.24
C GLN A 5 14.94 7.84 -20.63
N ILE A 6 13.95 8.16 -21.47
CA ILE A 6 12.56 8.41 -21.07
C ILE A 6 11.91 7.11 -20.56
N VAL A 7 12.09 6.01 -21.29
CA VAL A 7 11.56 4.68 -20.91
C VAL A 7 12.17 4.18 -19.58
N ASN A 8 13.46 4.42 -19.36
CA ASN A 8 14.16 4.00 -18.14
C ASN A 8 13.71 4.82 -16.90
N HIS A 9 13.50 6.13 -17.06
CA HIS A 9 13.05 7.00 -15.97
C HIS A 9 11.67 6.60 -15.42
N TYR A 10 10.70 6.28 -16.29
CA TYR A 10 9.39 5.80 -15.86
C TYR A 10 9.44 4.40 -15.23
N GLY A 11 10.40 3.54 -15.62
CA GLY A 11 10.62 2.23 -14.98
C GLY A 11 11.02 2.36 -13.51
N VAL A 12 11.93 3.28 -13.20
CA VAL A 12 12.39 3.56 -11.84
C VAL A 12 11.28 4.15 -10.98
N ILE A 13 10.55 5.16 -11.48
CA ILE A 13 9.44 5.79 -10.76
C ILE A 13 8.35 4.76 -10.39
N ARG A 14 7.99 3.86 -11.32
CA ARG A 14 6.98 2.80 -11.05
C ARG A 14 7.39 1.87 -9.91
N ARG A 15 8.66 1.44 -9.88
CA ARG A 15 9.19 0.60 -8.80
C ARG A 15 9.24 1.35 -7.46
N LEU A 16 9.57 2.63 -7.50
CA LEU A 16 9.52 3.51 -6.32
C LEU A 16 8.11 3.62 -5.76
N VAL A 17 7.10 3.88 -6.60
CA VAL A 17 5.69 3.95 -6.17
C VAL A 17 5.24 2.62 -5.53
N LEU A 18 5.61 1.48 -6.13
CA LEU A 18 5.33 0.16 -5.56
C LEU A 18 6.01 -0.03 -4.20
N ALA A 19 7.29 0.31 -4.08
CA ALA A 19 8.03 0.20 -2.83
C ALA A 19 7.43 1.09 -1.72
N VAL A 20 7.03 2.32 -2.07
CA VAL A 20 6.35 3.24 -1.15
C VAL A 20 5.00 2.68 -0.70
N ALA A 21 4.21 2.12 -1.62
CA ALA A 21 2.93 1.50 -1.27
C ALA A 21 3.10 0.31 -0.31
N ILE A 22 4.13 -0.53 -0.51
CA ILE A 22 4.48 -1.62 0.39
C ILE A 22 4.87 -1.08 1.78
N CYS A 23 5.72 -0.05 1.82
CA CYS A 23 6.15 0.59 3.06
C CYS A 23 4.96 1.18 3.85
N MET A 24 4.05 1.88 3.18
CA MET A 24 2.83 2.40 3.81
C MET A 24 1.94 1.28 4.36
N THR A 25 1.80 0.17 3.62
CA THR A 25 1.03 -1.00 4.07
C THR A 25 1.66 -1.65 5.31
N TRP A 26 3.00 -1.69 5.36
CA TRP A 26 3.73 -2.17 6.53
C TRP A 26 3.52 -1.28 7.76
N GLU A 27 3.65 0.04 7.61
CA GLU A 27 3.43 0.99 8.69
C GLU A 27 2.01 0.90 9.26
N VAL A 28 0.99 0.76 8.41
CA VAL A 28 -0.39 0.52 8.86
C VAL A 28 -0.51 -0.80 9.60
N SER A 29 0.13 -1.87 9.13
CA SER A 29 0.09 -3.17 9.81
C SER A 29 0.72 -3.08 11.21
N ARG A 30 1.86 -2.38 11.33
CA ARG A 30 2.53 -2.11 12.61
C ARG A 30 1.65 -1.29 13.54
N TRP A 31 1.03 -0.23 13.04
CA TRP A 31 0.08 0.59 13.79
C TRP A 31 -1.12 -0.23 14.25
N SER A 32 -1.72 -1.05 13.38
CA SER A 32 -2.88 -1.90 13.69
C SER A 32 -2.59 -2.89 14.83
N MET A 33 -1.40 -3.51 14.81
CA MET A 33 -0.95 -4.38 15.91
C MET A 33 -0.77 -3.62 17.23
N ALA A 34 -0.18 -2.43 17.19
CA ALA A 34 -0.01 -1.59 18.38
C ALA A 34 -1.36 -1.08 18.91
N TYR A 35 -2.28 -0.70 18.02
CA TYR A 35 -3.63 -0.26 18.39
C TYR A 35 -4.43 -1.39 19.05
N ALA A 36 -4.41 -2.59 18.46
CA ALA A 36 -5.12 -3.75 19.00
C ALA A 36 -4.62 -4.15 20.39
N THR A 37 -3.29 -4.19 20.58
CA THR A 37 -2.69 -4.54 21.88
C THR A 37 -2.88 -3.43 22.92
N GLY A 38 -2.75 -2.16 22.54
CA GLY A 38 -2.98 -1.02 23.42
C GLY A 38 -4.45 -0.81 23.83
N ASN A 39 -5.40 -1.38 23.08
CA ASN A 39 -6.84 -1.30 23.36
C ASN A 39 -7.45 -2.67 23.74
N ALA A 40 -6.63 -3.60 24.25
CA ALA A 40 -7.08 -4.97 24.56
C ALA A 40 -8.23 -5.04 25.60
N ALA A 41 -8.40 -4.01 26.44
CA ALA A 41 -9.49 -3.92 27.41
C ALA A 41 -10.84 -3.49 26.80
N ARG A 42 -10.86 -3.00 25.55
CA ARG A 42 -12.09 -2.58 24.85
C ARG A 42 -12.81 -3.79 24.24
N PRO A 43 -14.13 -3.69 23.99
CA PRO A 43 -14.85 -4.70 23.23
C PRO A 43 -14.18 -4.96 21.87
N GLY A 44 -13.91 -6.24 21.55
CA GLY A 44 -13.19 -6.60 20.33
C GLY A 44 -13.86 -6.12 19.04
N LEU A 45 -15.19 -5.93 19.07
CA LEU A 45 -15.97 -5.49 17.92
C LEU A 45 -15.72 -4.02 17.55
N GLU A 46 -15.56 -3.14 18.54
CA GLU A 46 -15.23 -1.73 18.30
C GLU A 46 -13.81 -1.58 17.75
N THR A 47 -12.86 -2.33 18.33
CA THR A 47 -11.48 -2.38 17.83
C THR A 47 -11.43 -2.89 16.39
N ALA A 48 -12.17 -3.96 16.07
CA ALA A 48 -12.27 -4.48 14.72
C ALA A 48 -12.90 -3.48 13.74
N ALA A 49 -13.92 -2.74 14.16
CA ALA A 49 -14.55 -1.71 13.33
C ALA A 49 -13.57 -0.58 12.96
N VAL A 50 -12.77 -0.10 13.93
CA VAL A 50 -11.73 0.92 13.67
C VAL A 50 -10.66 0.37 12.74
N LEU A 51 -10.17 -0.85 12.98
CA LEU A 51 -9.18 -1.49 12.13
C LEU A 51 -9.71 -1.65 10.69
N ALA A 52 -10.95 -2.11 10.53
CA ALA A 52 -11.58 -2.27 9.23
C ALA A 52 -11.71 -0.92 8.48
N ALA A 53 -12.11 0.14 9.18
CA ALA A 53 -12.23 1.48 8.61
C ALA A 53 -10.89 2.02 8.08
N VAL A 54 -9.78 1.69 8.73
CA VAL A 54 -8.43 2.06 8.27
C VAL A 54 -7.91 1.12 7.17
N GLN A 55 -8.15 -0.18 7.30
CA GLN A 55 -7.62 -1.18 6.37
C GLN A 55 -8.31 -1.15 5.00
N ALA A 56 -9.60 -0.79 4.95
CA ALA A 56 -10.36 -0.71 3.70
C ALA A 56 -9.74 0.25 2.66
N PRO A 57 -9.46 1.53 2.95
CA PRO A 57 -8.82 2.42 1.97
C PRO A 57 -7.39 1.99 1.63
N ILE A 58 -6.63 1.45 2.58
CA ILE A 58 -5.25 0.99 2.35
C ILE A 58 -5.22 -0.20 1.38
N THR A 59 -6.12 -1.17 1.57
CA THR A 59 -6.20 -2.35 0.69
C THR A 59 -6.68 -1.98 -0.72
N LEU A 60 -7.62 -1.04 -0.84
CA LEU A 60 -8.02 -0.48 -2.13
C LEU A 60 -6.85 0.21 -2.84
N PHE A 61 -6.10 1.05 -2.12
CA PHE A 61 -4.93 1.73 -2.66
C PHE A 61 -3.85 0.73 -3.10
N ALA A 62 -3.44 -0.18 -2.23
CA ALA A 62 -2.43 -1.19 -2.53
C ALA A 62 -2.82 -2.04 -3.76
N GLY A 63 -4.08 -2.47 -3.83
CA GLY A 63 -4.61 -3.20 -4.98
C GLY A 63 -4.55 -2.39 -6.28
N SER A 64 -4.92 -1.11 -6.25
CA SER A 64 -4.85 -0.23 -7.42
C SER A 64 -3.43 -0.02 -7.92
N VAL A 65 -2.47 0.20 -7.02
CA VAL A 65 -1.04 0.37 -7.35
C VAL A 65 -0.47 -0.91 -7.96
N PHE A 66 -0.79 -2.06 -7.36
CA PHE A 66 -0.31 -3.35 -7.87
C PHE A 66 -0.86 -3.66 -9.27
N ARG A 67 -2.16 -3.41 -9.50
CA ARG A 67 -2.77 -3.56 -10.83
C ARG A 67 -2.13 -2.62 -11.86
N ALA A 68 -1.92 -1.35 -11.51
CA ALA A 68 -1.26 -0.38 -12.38
C ALA A 68 0.18 -0.82 -12.72
N TYR A 69 0.93 -1.32 -11.74
CA TYR A 69 2.27 -1.86 -11.96
C TYR A 69 2.28 -3.04 -12.93
N LEU A 70 1.37 -4.01 -12.75
CA LEU A 70 1.25 -5.16 -13.66
C LEU A 70 0.88 -4.76 -15.09
N ALA A 71 -0.12 -3.88 -15.25
CA ALA A 71 -0.52 -3.35 -16.57
C ALA A 71 0.64 -2.62 -17.27
N SER A 72 1.50 -1.94 -16.49
CA SER A 72 2.67 -1.27 -17.02
C SER A 72 3.80 -2.23 -17.46
N ARG A 73 3.77 -3.49 -17.00
CA ARG A 73 4.69 -4.55 -17.44
C ARG A 73 4.20 -5.30 -18.67
N SER A 74 2.88 -5.40 -18.88
CA SER A 74 2.31 -6.07 -20.07
C SER A 74 2.32 -5.18 -21.32
N ALA A 75 2.46 -3.86 -21.14
CA ALA A 75 2.56 -2.89 -22.24
C ALA A 75 4.00 -2.64 -22.72
N ALA A 76 4.99 -3.34 -22.14
CA ALA A 76 6.41 -3.26 -22.46
C ALA A 76 6.90 -4.60 -23.03
#